data_AF-A0A0D8YAJ1-F1
#
_entry.id   AF-A0A0D8YAJ1-F1
#
_cell.length_a   1.000
_cell.length_b   1.000
_cell.length_c   1.000
_cell.angle_alpha   90.00
_cell.angle_beta   90.00
_cell.angle_gamma   90.00
#
_symmetry.space_group_name_H-M   'P 1'
#
loop_
_entity.id
_entity.type
_entity.pdbx_description
1 polymer ?
#
loop_
_entity_poly.entity_id
_entity_poly.type
_entity_poly.pdbx_seq_one_letter_code
_entity_poly.pdbx_strand_id
1 'polypeptide(L)'
;MFVVLVDIHYSVTNAVVNDAVHGKVLNNEVVKHVDYVERKSKKKTVDIISPIGRRTVIQASTSELLRGLGHFIAQNSQINAFEPAHLVMWLRTVDRALLLQIIKSYYSYPIHGSMGWQDVAFINPANLVFVFLIIREVIPEEESIRTVDDLHAWVLTCLYISYSYMGNEISYPLKPFIIDLDRDKFWERCVDIVMNHSNDMLRLNSSSAFFTEVFSELKMYSMDY
;
A
#
# COMPACT_ATOMS: atom_id res chain seq x y z
N MET A 1 6.74 4.55 -8.72
CA MET A 1 7.10 3.60 -9.80
C MET A 1 8.49 3.00 -9.62
N PHE A 2 9.56 3.80 -9.45
CA PHE A 2 10.90 3.27 -9.21
C PHE A 2 11.01 2.37 -7.96
N VAL A 3 10.37 2.72 -6.85
CA VAL A 3 10.41 1.91 -5.61
C VAL A 3 9.64 0.59 -5.76
N VAL A 4 8.43 0.63 -6.33
CA VAL A 4 7.63 -0.59 -6.64
C VAL A 4 8.38 -1.53 -7.59
N LEU A 5 9.05 -1.01 -8.62
CA LEU A 5 9.87 -1.81 -9.52
C LEU A 5 11.11 -2.39 -8.83
N VAL A 6 11.73 -1.65 -7.91
CA VAL A 6 12.85 -2.16 -7.10
C VAL A 6 12.38 -3.23 -6.13
N ASP A 7 11.20 -3.11 -5.52
CA ASP A 7 10.62 -4.13 -4.64
C ASP A 7 10.21 -5.40 -5.38
N ILE A 8 9.55 -5.26 -6.54
CA ILE A 8 9.20 -6.40 -7.41
C ILE A 8 10.49 -7.06 -7.89
N HIS A 9 11.49 -6.31 -8.34
CA HIS A 9 12.76 -6.86 -8.78
C HIS A 9 13.55 -7.51 -7.63
N TYR A 10 13.69 -6.84 -6.48
CA TYR A 10 14.44 -7.33 -5.32
C TYR A 10 13.79 -8.56 -4.68
N SER A 11 12.45 -8.62 -4.64
CA SER A 11 11.71 -9.77 -4.11
C SER A 11 11.73 -10.97 -5.07
N VAL A 12 11.65 -10.75 -6.39
CA VAL A 12 11.87 -11.79 -7.40
C VAL A 12 13.30 -12.32 -7.33
N THR A 13 14.30 -11.45 -7.14
CA THR A 13 15.70 -11.86 -7.02
C THR A 13 15.94 -12.68 -5.74
N ASN A 14 15.34 -12.31 -4.60
CA ASN A 14 15.47 -13.05 -3.36
C ASN A 14 14.69 -14.38 -3.32
N ALA A 15 13.70 -14.57 -4.20
CA ALA A 15 13.01 -15.86 -4.35
C ALA A 15 13.85 -16.91 -5.09
N VAL A 16 14.87 -16.49 -5.85
CA VAL A 16 15.75 -17.34 -6.67
C VAL A 16 17.10 -17.62 -5.98
N VAL A 17 17.50 -16.84 -4.97
CA VAL A 17 18.87 -16.85 -4.41
C VAL A 17 19.05 -17.76 -3.16
N ASN A 18 18.13 -18.70 -2.91
CA ASN A 18 18.38 -19.75 -1.88
C ASN A 18 19.32 -20.88 -2.33
N ASP A 19 19.96 -20.76 -3.50
CA ASP A 19 21.10 -21.59 -3.91
C ASP A 19 22.17 -20.73 -4.60
N ALA A 20 23.13 -20.24 -3.82
CA ALA A 20 24.56 -20.20 -4.17
C ALA A 20 25.33 -19.26 -3.24
N VAL A 21 26.40 -19.80 -2.70
CA VAL A 21 27.30 -19.22 -1.70
C VAL A 21 28.55 -18.65 -2.39
N HIS A 22 29.12 -17.60 -1.76
CA HIS A 22 30.49 -17.02 -1.86
C HIS A 22 30.78 -15.84 -2.83
N GLY A 23 31.22 -14.71 -2.25
CA GLY A 23 32.57 -14.19 -2.53
C GLY A 23 32.79 -12.70 -2.87
N LYS A 24 33.22 -11.92 -1.85
CA LYS A 24 34.25 -10.83 -1.83
C LYS A 24 34.04 -9.44 -2.48
N VAL A 25 33.95 -8.47 -1.55
CA VAL A 25 34.54 -7.10 -1.41
C VAL A 25 35.57 -6.59 -2.44
N LEU A 26 35.44 -5.31 -2.83
CA LEU A 26 36.53 -4.32 -3.02
C LEU A 26 36.00 -2.86 -2.98
N ASN A 27 36.89 -1.90 -2.70
CA ASN A 27 36.69 -0.58 -2.06
C ASN A 27 36.92 0.64 -2.99
N ASN A 28 36.62 1.85 -2.46
CA ASN A 28 37.09 3.23 -2.79
C ASN A 28 36.41 3.96 -3.99
N GLU A 29 36.14 5.28 -4.04
CA GLU A 29 36.60 6.47 -3.28
C GLU A 29 35.69 7.73 -3.54
N VAL A 30 35.46 8.54 -2.50
CA VAL A 30 35.51 10.03 -2.34
C VAL A 30 34.69 11.05 -3.20
N VAL A 31 33.70 11.67 -2.51
CA VAL A 31 33.33 13.12 -2.28
C VAL A 31 33.13 14.12 -3.45
N LYS A 32 31.97 14.83 -3.43
CA LYS A 32 31.89 16.32 -3.39
C LYS A 32 30.52 16.86 -2.93
N HIS A 33 30.58 17.68 -1.87
CA HIS A 33 29.52 18.54 -1.30
C HIS A 33 29.19 19.71 -2.24
N VAL A 34 27.90 20.09 -2.33
CA VAL A 34 27.47 21.40 -2.87
C VAL A 34 26.41 21.98 -1.95
N ASP A 35 26.71 23.14 -1.38
CA ASP A 35 25.82 23.94 -0.52
C ASP A 35 24.66 24.55 -1.32
N TYR A 36 23.43 24.43 -0.81
CA TYR A 36 22.29 25.21 -1.28
C TYR A 36 21.93 26.30 -0.28
N VAL A 37 22.14 27.55 -0.69
CA VAL A 37 21.82 28.77 0.04
C VAL A 37 20.33 29.08 -0.07
N GLU A 38 19.68 29.26 1.08
CA GLU A 38 18.30 29.68 1.26
C GLU A 38 18.09 31.14 0.78
N ARG A 39 17.14 31.37 -0.15
CA ARG A 39 16.68 32.72 -0.51
C ARG A 39 15.20 32.89 -0.20
N LYS A 40 14.93 33.58 0.92
CA LYS A 40 13.62 34.15 1.25
C LYS A 40 13.29 35.30 0.29
N SER A 41 12.14 35.24 -0.36
CA SER A 41 11.56 36.41 -1.04
C SER A 41 10.10 36.57 -0.63
N LYS A 42 9.83 37.66 0.11
CA LYS A 42 8.49 38.15 0.46
C LYS A 42 7.88 38.84 -0.76
N LYS A 43 6.68 38.47 -1.19
CA LYS A 43 5.80 39.36 -1.98
C LYS A 43 4.35 39.29 -1.50
N LYS A 44 3.74 40.47 -1.57
CA LYS A 44 2.57 40.98 -0.85
C LYS A 44 1.23 40.49 -1.42
N THR A 45 0.27 40.43 -0.49
CA THR A 45 -1.18 40.24 -0.62
C THR A 45 -1.83 41.18 -1.65
N VAL A 46 -2.72 40.63 -2.47
CA VAL A 46 -3.82 41.35 -3.12
C VAL A 46 -5.07 40.49 -2.93
N ASP A 47 -5.97 40.94 -2.07
CA ASP A 47 -7.23 40.28 -1.76
C ASP A 47 -8.23 40.45 -2.91
N ILE A 48 -8.59 39.35 -3.56
CA ILE A 48 -9.81 39.25 -4.37
C ILE A 48 -10.77 38.36 -3.57
N ILE A 49 -11.76 39.00 -2.95
CA ILE A 49 -12.83 38.33 -2.20
C ILE A 49 -13.65 37.50 -3.19
N SER A 50 -13.40 36.19 -3.21
CA SER A 50 -14.35 35.20 -3.75
C SER A 50 -15.17 34.65 -2.56
N PRO A 51 -16.47 34.35 -2.75
CA PRO A 51 -17.31 33.92 -1.64
C PRO A 51 -16.78 32.58 -1.12
N ILE A 52 -16.37 32.57 0.15
CA ILE A 52 -15.86 31.40 0.86
C ILE A 52 -17.01 30.40 0.95
N GLY A 53 -17.09 29.51 -0.03
CA GLY A 53 -17.68 28.19 0.17
C GLY A 53 -16.89 27.57 1.32
N ARG A 54 -17.54 27.34 2.46
CA ARG A 54 -16.94 26.64 3.60
C ARG A 54 -16.33 25.36 3.04
N ARG A 55 -15.01 25.26 2.99
CA ARG A 55 -14.34 23.97 2.74
C ARG A 55 -14.68 23.12 3.95
N THR A 56 -15.77 22.37 3.84
CA THR A 56 -16.10 21.33 4.81
C THR A 56 -14.91 20.38 4.81
N VAL A 57 -14.19 20.33 5.92
CA VAL A 57 -13.12 19.35 6.09
C VAL A 57 -13.81 17.99 6.14
N ILE A 58 -13.78 17.26 5.04
CA ILE A 58 -14.34 15.91 5.00
C ILE A 58 -13.36 15.02 5.76
N GLN A 59 -13.79 14.52 6.91
CA GLN A 59 -13.03 13.55 7.71
C GLN A 59 -13.75 12.22 7.79
N ALA A 60 -12.97 11.16 7.98
CA ALA A 60 -13.42 9.81 8.25
C ALA A 60 -12.38 9.12 9.14
N SER A 61 -12.82 8.25 10.03
CA SER A 61 -11.90 7.45 10.85
C SER A 61 -11.31 6.28 10.05
N THR A 62 -10.13 5.77 10.44
CA THR A 62 -9.55 4.56 9.81
C THR A 62 -10.51 3.37 9.87
N SER A 63 -11.21 3.20 11.00
CA SER A 63 -12.20 2.11 11.17
C SER A 63 -13.42 2.28 10.27
N GLU A 64 -13.86 3.51 10.03
CA GLU A 64 -14.96 3.83 9.11
C GLU A 64 -14.58 3.49 7.67
N LEU A 65 -13.39 3.90 7.21
CA LEU A 65 -12.94 3.60 5.86
C LEU A 65 -12.64 2.11 5.64
N LEU A 66 -12.12 1.40 6.66
CA LEU A 66 -11.95 -0.05 6.61
C LEU A 66 -13.29 -0.78 6.43
N ARG A 67 -14.35 -0.33 7.12
CA ARG A 67 -15.69 -0.87 6.93
C ARG A 67 -16.21 -0.54 5.53
N GLY A 68 -16.07 0.71 5.08
CA GLY A 68 -16.49 1.11 3.74
C GLY A 68 -15.83 0.30 2.63
N LEU A 69 -14.53 0.04 2.75
CA LEU A 69 -13.81 -0.81 1.80
C LEU A 69 -14.32 -2.26 1.84
N GLY A 70 -14.68 -2.77 3.02
CA GLY A 70 -15.27 -4.10 3.18
C GLY A 70 -16.63 -4.19 2.49
N HIS A 71 -17.50 -3.20 2.68
CA HIS A 71 -18.80 -3.14 2.01
C HIS A 71 -18.68 -2.98 0.50
N PHE A 72 -17.73 -2.17 0.03
CA PHE A 72 -17.44 -2.07 -1.40
C PHE A 72 -17.13 -3.45 -1.99
N ILE A 73 -16.23 -4.22 -1.38
CA ILE A 73 -15.89 -5.56 -1.86
C ILE A 73 -17.09 -6.50 -1.78
N ALA A 74 -17.88 -6.46 -0.70
CA ALA A 74 -19.06 -7.32 -0.59
C ALA A 74 -20.11 -7.03 -1.68
N GLN A 75 -20.24 -5.77 -2.11
CA GLN A 75 -21.18 -5.38 -3.17
C GLN A 75 -20.65 -5.65 -4.59
N ASN A 76 -19.32 -5.70 -4.77
CA ASN A 76 -18.69 -5.77 -6.10
C ASN A 76 -17.94 -7.09 -6.35
N SER A 77 -17.78 -7.95 -5.35
CA SER A 77 -17.29 -9.32 -5.52
C SER A 77 -18.47 -10.28 -5.69
N GLN A 78 -18.33 -11.28 -6.56
CA GLN A 78 -19.35 -12.33 -6.72
C GLN A 78 -19.32 -13.38 -5.59
N ILE A 79 -18.71 -13.05 -4.45
CA ILE A 79 -18.37 -13.98 -3.36
C ILE A 79 -19.35 -13.81 -2.20
N ASN A 80 -20.48 -14.54 -2.26
CA ASN A 80 -21.54 -14.46 -1.23
C ASN A 80 -21.09 -14.82 0.20
N ALA A 81 -20.01 -15.58 0.35
CA ALA A 81 -19.47 -15.98 1.65
C ALA A 81 -18.53 -14.93 2.27
N PHE A 82 -18.24 -13.84 1.55
CA PHE A 82 -17.39 -12.77 2.05
C PHE A 82 -18.19 -11.79 2.93
N GLU A 83 -17.72 -11.61 4.16
CA GLU A 83 -18.23 -10.59 5.07
C GLU A 83 -17.26 -9.39 5.10
N PRO A 84 -17.74 -8.14 5.18
CA PRO A 84 -16.90 -6.94 5.29
C PRO A 84 -15.84 -7.02 6.41
N ALA A 85 -16.15 -7.75 7.49
CA ALA A 85 -15.24 -7.97 8.61
C ALA A 85 -13.98 -8.78 8.23
N HIS A 86 -14.05 -9.65 7.20
CA HIS A 86 -12.90 -10.41 6.73
C HIS A 86 -11.80 -9.48 6.23
N LEU A 87 -12.15 -8.47 5.41
CA LEU A 87 -11.17 -7.48 4.94
C LEU A 87 -10.49 -6.77 6.12
N VAL A 88 -11.28 -6.29 7.08
CA VAL A 88 -10.72 -5.58 8.25
C VAL A 88 -9.71 -6.46 8.98
N MET A 89 -10.02 -7.75 9.13
CA MET A 89 -9.14 -8.72 9.76
C MET A 89 -7.87 -8.94 8.93
N TRP A 90 -7.96 -9.14 7.62
CA TRP A 90 -6.82 -9.38 6.73
C TRP A 90 -5.83 -8.21 6.77
N LEU A 91 -6.32 -6.98 6.54
CA LEU A 91 -5.48 -5.78 6.49
C LEU A 91 -4.79 -5.51 7.84
N ARG A 92 -5.52 -5.62 8.96
CA ARG A 92 -4.94 -5.39 10.28
C ARG A 92 -3.98 -6.49 10.71
N THR A 93 -4.19 -7.72 10.26
CA THR A 93 -3.28 -8.83 10.55
C THR A 93 -1.92 -8.59 9.91
N VAL A 94 -1.91 -8.18 8.64
CA VAL A 94 -0.66 -7.83 7.92
C VAL A 94 0.04 -6.64 8.57
N ASP A 95 -0.68 -5.54 8.81
CA ASP A 95 -0.09 -4.32 9.39
C ASP A 95 0.50 -4.59 10.78
N ARG A 96 -0.21 -5.36 11.61
CA ARG A 96 0.29 -5.80 12.93
C ARG A 96 1.50 -6.73 12.80
N ALA A 97 1.54 -7.62 11.82
CA ALA A 97 2.66 -8.55 11.61
C ALA A 97 3.93 -7.86 11.08
N LEU A 98 3.79 -6.67 10.48
CA LEU A 98 4.93 -5.82 10.09
C LEU A 98 5.42 -4.96 11.25
N LEU A 99 4.51 -4.47 12.10
CA LEU A 99 4.85 -3.72 13.33
C LEU A 99 5.51 -4.61 14.39
N LEU A 100 4.94 -5.79 14.62
CA LEU A 100 5.45 -6.77 15.59
C LEU A 100 6.28 -7.79 14.82
N GLN A 101 7.52 -8.06 15.25
CA GLN A 101 8.46 -9.00 14.60
C GLN A 101 8.00 -10.49 14.52
N ILE A 102 6.75 -10.79 14.18
CA ILE A 102 6.21 -12.16 14.06
C ILE A 102 6.86 -12.89 12.87
N ILE A 103 7.56 -12.17 11.99
CA ILE A 103 8.42 -12.72 10.92
C ILE A 103 9.85 -13.04 11.42
N LYS A 104 10.03 -13.38 12.70
CA LYS A 104 11.27 -14.01 13.17
C LYS A 104 10.97 -15.41 13.66
N SER A 105 11.18 -16.38 12.79
CA SER A 105 11.26 -17.79 13.17
C SER A 105 12.42 -18.42 12.40
N TYR A 106 13.58 -18.57 13.06
CA TYR A 106 14.07 -19.87 13.56
C TYR A 106 15.55 -19.82 14.01
N TYR A 107 16.29 -18.75 13.73
CA TYR A 107 17.70 -18.60 14.15
C TYR A 107 18.11 -17.14 14.38
N SER A 108 17.98 -16.61 15.60
CA SER A 108 18.91 -15.58 16.13
C SER A 108 18.52 -15.09 17.53
N TYR A 109 19.51 -15.05 18.43
CA TYR A 109 19.39 -14.45 19.77
C TYR A 109 19.22 -12.93 19.70
N PRO A 110 18.45 -12.30 20.61
CA PRO A 110 18.19 -10.88 20.57
C PRO A 110 19.42 -10.11 21.04
N ILE A 111 20.12 -9.46 20.11
CA ILE A 111 21.10 -8.42 20.44
C ILE A 111 20.44 -7.08 20.14
N HIS A 112 20.19 -6.31 21.21
CA HIS A 112 19.79 -4.90 21.29
C HIS A 112 19.08 -4.25 20.09
N GLY A 113 17.79 -3.93 20.29
CA GLY A 113 17.02 -3.01 19.44
C GLY A 113 16.11 -3.73 18.45
N SER A 114 14.98 -4.23 18.94
CA SER A 114 13.98 -4.89 18.12
C SER A 114 13.23 -3.89 17.22
N MET A 115 13.77 -3.55 16.05
CA MET A 115 13.01 -2.81 15.03
C MET A 115 12.00 -3.74 14.35
N GLY A 116 10.73 -3.37 14.32
CA GLY A 116 9.75 -4.01 13.43
C GLY A 116 10.18 -3.89 11.97
N TRP A 117 9.45 -4.48 11.04
CA TRP A 117 9.68 -4.14 9.63
C TRP A 117 9.32 -2.69 9.34
N GLN A 118 8.42 -2.10 10.14
CA GLN A 118 8.07 -0.70 10.14
C GLN A 118 7.88 -0.18 11.57
N ASP A 119 8.12 1.12 11.78
CA ASP A 119 7.92 1.79 13.08
C ASP A 119 6.52 2.45 13.22
N VAL A 120 5.86 2.73 12.09
CA VAL A 120 4.55 3.38 12.02
C VAL A 120 3.59 2.51 11.23
N ALA A 121 2.35 2.39 11.71
CA ALA A 121 1.30 1.63 11.03
C ALA A 121 1.01 2.23 9.65
N PHE A 122 0.95 1.37 8.63
CA PHE A 122 0.59 1.79 7.28
C PHE A 122 -0.90 2.12 7.18
N ILE A 123 -1.75 1.40 7.92
CA ILE A 123 -3.20 1.52 7.85
C ILE A 123 -3.67 2.82 8.51
N ASN A 124 -3.86 3.84 7.69
CA ASN A 124 -4.39 5.15 8.04
C ASN A 124 -5.37 5.62 6.94
N PRO A 125 -6.13 6.72 7.16
CA PRO A 125 -7.14 7.14 6.20
C PRO A 125 -6.60 7.42 4.79
N ALA A 126 -5.46 8.10 4.64
CA ALA A 126 -4.92 8.43 3.33
C ALA A 126 -4.46 7.18 2.56
N ASN A 127 -3.80 6.26 3.24
CA ASN A 127 -3.36 5.01 2.63
C ASN A 127 -4.54 4.09 2.30
N LEU A 128 -5.64 4.13 3.07
CA LEU A 128 -6.85 3.38 2.73
C LEU A 128 -7.55 3.90 1.47
N VAL A 129 -7.47 5.20 1.16
CA VAL A 129 -7.93 5.74 -0.12
C VAL A 129 -7.10 5.15 -1.27
N PHE A 130 -5.79 5.02 -1.08
CA PHE A 130 -4.91 4.41 -2.08
C PHE A 130 -5.20 2.91 -2.26
N VAL A 131 -5.38 2.17 -1.16
CA VAL A 131 -5.76 0.74 -1.22
C VAL A 131 -7.12 0.58 -1.92
N PHE A 132 -8.09 1.44 -1.60
CA PHE A 132 -9.39 1.45 -2.28
C PHE A 132 -9.27 1.74 -3.77
N LEU A 133 -8.45 2.72 -4.17
CA LEU A 133 -8.20 3.00 -5.59
C LEU A 133 -7.76 1.75 -6.34
N ILE A 134 -6.84 0.95 -5.80
CA ILE A 134 -6.40 -0.27 -6.50
C ILE A 134 -7.52 -1.33 -6.48
N ILE A 135 -8.13 -1.55 -5.32
CA ILE A 135 -9.16 -2.59 -5.17
C ILE A 135 -10.38 -2.34 -6.07
N ARG A 136 -10.81 -1.08 -6.24
CA ARG A 136 -11.99 -0.75 -7.04
C ARG A 136 -11.80 -0.96 -8.54
N GLU A 137 -10.56 -0.88 -9.02
CA GLU A 137 -10.25 -1.10 -10.45
C GLU A 137 -9.98 -2.59 -10.72
N VAL A 138 -9.43 -3.33 -9.73
CA VAL A 138 -8.99 -4.72 -9.93
C VAL A 138 -10.07 -5.74 -9.60
N ILE A 139 -10.70 -5.65 -8.42
CA ILE A 139 -11.57 -6.73 -7.91
C ILE A 139 -12.84 -6.92 -8.76
N PRO A 140 -13.57 -5.87 -9.20
CA PRO A 140 -14.81 -6.07 -9.94
C PRO A 140 -14.63 -6.69 -11.34
N GLU A 141 -13.46 -6.49 -11.95
CA GLU A 141 -13.17 -6.96 -13.32
C GLU A 141 -12.52 -8.36 -13.36
N GLU A 142 -12.12 -8.90 -12.21
CA GLU A 142 -11.28 -10.09 -12.15
C GLU A 142 -12.09 -11.40 -12.09
N GLU A 143 -12.22 -12.06 -13.24
CA GLU A 143 -12.97 -13.31 -13.41
C GLU A 143 -12.36 -14.52 -12.68
N SER A 144 -11.09 -14.46 -12.29
CA SER A 144 -10.43 -15.56 -11.57
C SER A 144 -10.86 -15.67 -10.10
N ILE A 145 -11.50 -14.64 -9.52
CA ILE A 145 -11.95 -14.64 -8.13
C ILE A 145 -13.23 -15.49 -8.00
N ARG A 146 -13.09 -16.71 -7.47
CA ARG A 146 -14.20 -17.67 -7.32
C ARG A 146 -14.48 -18.06 -5.89
N THR A 147 -13.53 -17.83 -4.99
CA THR A 147 -13.60 -18.19 -3.58
C THR A 147 -13.18 -17.03 -2.69
N VAL A 148 -13.46 -17.17 -1.39
CA VAL A 148 -12.98 -16.22 -0.37
C VAL A 148 -11.44 -16.20 -0.32
N ASP A 149 -10.79 -17.34 -0.56
CA ASP A 149 -9.32 -17.42 -0.60
C ASP A 149 -8.74 -16.70 -1.82
N ASP A 150 -9.35 -16.86 -3.01
CA ASP A 150 -8.93 -16.10 -4.21
C ASP A 150 -9.05 -14.59 -3.94
N LEU A 151 -10.19 -14.16 -3.39
CA LEU A 151 -10.44 -12.77 -3.03
C LEU A 151 -9.43 -12.25 -2.01
N HIS A 152 -9.12 -13.06 -0.98
CA HIS A 152 -8.11 -12.73 0.02
C HIS A 152 -6.73 -12.55 -0.61
N ALA A 153 -6.33 -13.44 -1.52
CA ALA A 153 -5.05 -13.35 -2.21
C ALA A 153 -4.95 -12.09 -3.09
N TRP A 154 -6.02 -11.75 -3.82
CA TRP A 154 -6.08 -10.52 -4.62
C TRP A 154 -6.04 -9.26 -3.76
N VAL A 155 -6.81 -9.22 -2.67
CA VAL A 155 -6.78 -8.11 -1.71
C VAL A 155 -5.39 -7.91 -1.12
N LEU A 156 -4.69 -8.99 -0.74
CA LEU A 156 -3.33 -8.89 -0.21
C LEU A 156 -2.30 -8.49 -1.27
N THR A 157 -2.53 -8.83 -2.54
CA THR A 157 -1.71 -8.33 -3.65
C THR A 157 -1.86 -6.82 -3.80
N CYS A 158 -3.10 -6.31 -3.80
CA CYS A 158 -3.37 -4.86 -3.82
C CYS A 158 -2.75 -4.16 -2.60
N LEU A 159 -2.82 -4.79 -1.43
CA LEU A 159 -2.21 -4.27 -0.22
C LEU A 159 -0.68 -4.23 -0.35
N TYR A 160 -0.04 -5.29 -0.85
CA TYR A 160 1.41 -5.32 -1.07
C TYR A 160 1.87 -4.19 -1.99
N ILE A 161 1.21 -4.01 -3.14
CA ILE A 161 1.50 -2.88 -4.05
C ILE A 161 1.34 -1.53 -3.34
N SER A 162 0.33 -1.39 -2.48
CA SER A 162 0.11 -0.18 -1.69
C SER A 162 1.24 0.08 -0.69
N TYR A 163 1.71 -0.95 0.00
CA TYR A 163 2.88 -0.85 0.89
C TYR A 163 4.15 -0.47 0.12
N SER A 164 4.43 -1.13 -1.01
CA SER A 164 5.61 -0.82 -1.82
C SER A 164 5.56 0.56 -2.49
N TYR A 165 4.38 1.15 -2.67
CA TYR A 165 4.24 2.49 -3.26
C TYR A 165 4.17 3.61 -2.22
N MET A 166 3.30 3.47 -1.20
CA MET A 166 2.98 4.50 -0.22
C MET A 166 3.68 4.31 1.13
N GLY A 167 4.33 3.16 1.34
CA GLY A 167 5.05 2.84 2.57
C GLY A 167 6.29 3.70 2.76
N ASN A 168 6.68 3.87 4.02
CA ASN A 168 7.86 4.66 4.38
C ASN A 168 9.16 3.87 4.30
N GLU A 169 9.06 2.54 4.32
CA GLU A 169 10.21 1.64 4.29
C GLU A 169 10.64 1.39 2.85
N ILE A 170 11.93 1.16 2.65
CA ILE A 170 12.50 0.90 1.33
C ILE A 170 12.05 -0.43 0.72
N SER A 171 11.55 -1.35 1.56
CA SER A 171 11.06 -2.66 1.14
C SER A 171 10.20 -3.30 2.22
N TYR A 172 9.26 -4.15 1.80
CA TYR A 172 8.44 -4.97 2.70
C TYR A 172 8.59 -6.47 2.40
N PRO A 173 8.63 -7.33 3.42
CA PRO A 173 8.75 -8.77 3.24
C PRO A 173 7.47 -9.36 2.61
N LEU A 174 7.62 -10.33 1.70
CA LEU A 174 6.48 -10.96 1.01
C LEU A 174 5.58 -11.80 1.94
N LYS A 175 6.17 -12.48 2.94
CA LYS A 175 5.49 -13.51 3.73
C LYS A 175 4.11 -13.13 4.30
N PRO A 176 3.86 -11.90 4.80
CA PRO A 176 2.55 -11.50 5.29
C PRO A 176 1.47 -11.35 4.21
N PHE A 177 1.87 -11.15 2.95
CA PHE A 177 0.97 -10.82 1.84
C PHE A 177 0.63 -12.01 0.96
N ILE A 178 1.37 -13.11 1.10
CA ILE A 178 1.15 -14.31 0.30
C ILE A 178 0.48 -15.40 1.14
N ILE A 179 -0.68 -15.85 0.67
CA ILE A 179 -1.43 -16.96 1.27
C ILE A 179 -1.40 -18.22 0.39
N ASP A 180 -1.17 -18.02 -0.91
CA ASP A 180 -1.07 -19.10 -1.89
C ASP A 180 0.33 -19.74 -1.82
N LEU A 181 0.40 -21.04 -2.12
CA LEU A 181 1.70 -21.74 -2.28
C LEU A 181 2.41 -21.33 -3.58
N ASP A 182 1.66 -20.77 -4.52
CA ASP A 182 2.14 -20.39 -5.86
C ASP A 182 2.58 -18.93 -5.88
N ARG A 183 3.89 -18.72 -5.80
CA ARG A 183 4.50 -17.39 -5.79
C ARG A 183 4.45 -16.72 -7.15
N ASP A 184 4.42 -17.50 -8.24
CA ASP A 184 4.48 -16.94 -9.59
C ASP A 184 3.18 -16.21 -9.90
N LYS A 185 2.04 -16.80 -9.52
CA LYS A 185 0.73 -16.12 -9.60
C LYS A 185 0.66 -14.83 -8.80
N PHE A 186 1.31 -14.75 -7.65
CA PHE A 186 1.37 -13.50 -6.89
C PHE A 186 2.10 -12.42 -7.69
N TRP A 187 3.24 -12.74 -8.29
CA TRP A 187 4.04 -11.79 -9.06
C TRP A 187 3.38 -11.39 -10.38
N GLU A 188 2.71 -12.32 -11.07
CA GLU A 188 1.91 -12.02 -12.26
C GLU A 188 0.86 -10.95 -11.94
N ARG A 189 0.07 -11.14 -10.88
CA ARG A 189 -0.90 -10.14 -10.41
C ARG A 189 -0.25 -8.80 -10.08
N CYS A 190 0.91 -8.79 -9.41
CA CYS A 190 1.63 -7.55 -9.13
C CYS A 190 2.00 -6.79 -10.41
N VAL A 191 2.54 -7.49 -11.41
CA VAL A 191 2.92 -6.90 -12.70
C VAL A 191 1.70 -6.33 -13.40
N ASP A 192 0.61 -7.10 -13.48
CA ASP A 192 -0.62 -6.69 -14.15
C ASP A 192 -1.22 -5.43 -13.51
N ILE A 193 -1.31 -5.38 -12.18
CA ILE A 193 -1.81 -4.22 -11.44
C ILE A 193 -0.95 -2.97 -11.74
N VAL A 194 0.38 -3.10 -11.70
CA VAL A 194 1.28 -1.96 -11.92
C VAL A 194 1.23 -1.48 -13.37
N MET A 195 1.18 -2.39 -14.33
CA MET A 195 1.12 -2.04 -15.75
C MET A 195 -0.17 -1.29 -16.09
N ASN A 196 -1.30 -1.73 -15.53
CA ASN A 196 -2.61 -1.17 -15.88
C ASN A 196 -2.98 0.07 -15.05
N HIS A 197 -2.56 0.17 -13.78
CA HIS A 197 -3.07 1.20 -12.85
C HIS A 197 -2.00 2.18 -12.34
N SER A 198 -0.74 2.08 -12.78
CA SER A 198 0.34 2.99 -12.32
C SER A 198 0.06 4.47 -12.57
N ASN A 199 -0.66 4.81 -13.65
CA ASN A 199 -1.08 6.18 -13.95
C ASN A 199 -2.00 6.74 -12.87
N ASP A 200 -3.01 5.98 -12.45
CA ASP A 200 -3.95 6.41 -11.40
C ASP A 200 -3.30 6.44 -10.02
N MET A 201 -2.41 5.49 -9.72
CA MET A 201 -1.58 5.52 -8.50
C MET A 201 -0.77 6.83 -8.38
N LEU A 202 -0.16 7.26 -9.48
CA LEU A 202 0.55 8.53 -9.54
C LEU A 202 -0.41 9.73 -9.45
N ARG A 203 -1.52 9.67 -10.19
CA ARG A 203 -2.54 10.72 -10.24
C ARG A 203 -3.16 11.00 -8.87
N LEU A 204 -3.39 9.96 -8.06
CA LEU A 204 -3.90 10.11 -6.70
C LEU A 204 -2.98 10.96 -5.82
N ASN A 205 -1.67 10.84 -6.02
CA ASN A 205 -0.67 11.62 -5.29
C ASN A 205 -0.47 13.03 -5.86
N SER A 206 -0.69 13.22 -7.17
CA SER A 206 -0.47 14.52 -7.83
C SER A 206 -1.71 15.41 -7.91
N SER A 207 -2.92 14.87 -7.74
CA SER A 207 -4.19 15.59 -7.86
C SER A 207 -5.02 15.48 -6.60
N SER A 208 -5.09 16.58 -5.84
CA SER A 208 -5.96 16.67 -4.65
C SER A 208 -7.45 16.54 -4.98
N ALA A 209 -7.87 16.95 -6.17
CA ALA A 209 -9.25 16.78 -6.63
C ALA A 209 -9.58 15.29 -6.82
N PHE A 210 -8.68 14.54 -7.46
CA PHE A 210 -8.86 13.10 -7.66
C PHE A 210 -8.79 12.34 -6.33
N PHE A 211 -7.86 12.68 -5.43
CA PHE A 211 -7.86 12.11 -4.08
C PHE A 211 -9.19 12.35 -3.35
N THR A 212 -9.74 13.57 -3.44
CA THR A 212 -11.00 13.92 -2.76
C THR A 212 -12.18 13.17 -3.35
N GLU A 213 -12.20 12.97 -4.66
CA GLU A 213 -13.20 12.16 -5.37
C GLU A 213 -13.19 10.71 -4.87
N VAL A 214 -12.02 10.06 -4.93
CA VAL A 214 -11.84 8.66 -4.50
C VAL A 214 -12.13 8.50 -2.99
N PHE A 215 -11.72 9.46 -2.16
CA PHE A 215 -12.05 9.46 -0.73
C PHE A 215 -13.55 9.59 -0.48
N SER A 216 -14.23 10.47 -1.23
CA SER A 216 -15.67 10.68 -1.08
C SER A 216 -16.46 9.45 -1.51
N GLU A 217 -16.03 8.78 -2.57
CA GLU A 217 -16.60 7.51 -3.03
C GLU A 217 -16.44 6.41 -1.98
N LEU A 218 -15.22 6.19 -1.47
CA LEU A 218 -14.99 5.21 -0.38
C LEU A 218 -15.89 5.48 0.82
N LYS A 219 -16.08 6.77 1.14
CA LYS A 219 -16.93 7.18 2.26
C LYS A 219 -18.40 6.83 2.03
N MET A 220 -18.89 6.81 0.79
CA MET A 220 -20.29 6.42 0.51
C MET A 220 -20.58 4.98 0.95
N TYR A 221 -19.60 4.08 0.85
CA TYR A 221 -19.74 2.69 1.31
C TYR A 221 -19.60 2.51 2.82
N SER A 222 -19.13 3.53 3.54
CA SER A 222 -18.98 3.49 5.01
C SER A 222 -20.23 3.96 5.77
N MET A 223 -21.21 4.50 5.03
CA MET A 223 -22.47 5.01 5.55
C MET A 223 -23.53 3.92 5.39
N ASP A 224 -23.51 2.90 6.24
CA ASP A 224 -24.56 1.88 6.22
C ASP A 224 -25.85 2.41 6.86
N TYR A 225 -26.98 2.02 6.25
CA TYR A 225 -28.34 2.06 6.82
C TYR A 225 -28.59 0.85 7.71
#